data_AF-A0A7X8QHR8-F1
#
_entry.id   AF-A0A7X8QHR8-F1
#
_cell.length_a   1.000
_cell.length_b   1.000
_cell.length_c   1.000
_cell.angle_alpha   90.00
_cell.angle_beta   90.00
_cell.angle_gamma   90.00
#
_symmetry.space_group_name_H-M   'P 1'
#
loop_
_entity.id
_entity.type
_entity.pdbx_description
1 polymer ?
#
loop_
_entity_poly.entity_id
_entity_poly.type
_entity_poly.pdbx_seq_one_letter_code
_entity_poly.pdbx_strand_id
1 'polypeptide(L)'
;MELLESIVSFINGILWDYVLIFGLVGIGLYLTLRLGFIQVKRFGPSAKRVFGGVLKKEKAKEGSMSSFQALATSIAAQIGTGNVAGVAT
;
A
#
# COMPACT_ATOMS: atom_id res chain seq x y z
N MET A 1 -16.40 -3.09 35.02
CA MET A 1 -15.70 -2.31 33.98
C MET A 1 -14.32 -2.91 33.71
N GLU A 2 -13.51 -3.21 34.73
CA GLU A 2 -12.16 -3.79 34.58
C GLU A 2 -12.08 -5.13 33.83
N LEU A 3 -13.02 -6.05 34.07
CA LEU A 3 -13.03 -7.35 33.38
C LEU A 3 -13.30 -7.21 31.88
N LEU A 4 -14.13 -6.23 31.51
CA LEU A 4 -14.47 -5.95 30.12
C LEU A 4 -13.29 -5.28 29.41
N GLU A 5 -12.61 -4.35 30.07
CA GLU A 5 -11.38 -3.73 29.58
C GLU A 5 -10.26 -4.75 29.40
N SER A 6 -10.11 -5.70 30.33
CA SER A 6 -9.09 -6.76 30.25
C SER A 6 -9.32 -7.69 29.05
N ILE A 7 -10.57 -8.08 28.80
CA ILE A 7 -10.93 -8.90 27.63
C ILE A 7 -10.67 -8.14 26.33
N VAL A 8 -11.08 -6.88 26.26
CA VAL A 8 -10.85 -6.03 25.09
C VAL A 8 -9.36 -5.81 24.83
N SER A 9 -8.56 -5.60 25.88
CA SER A 9 -7.11 -5.46 25.76
C SER A 9 -6.45 -6.74 25.24
N PHE A 10 -6.84 -7.91 25.77
CA PHE A 10 -6.34 -9.20 25.31
C PHE A 10 -6.65 -9.46 23.82
N ILE A 11 -7.90 -9.21 23.42
CA ILE A 11 -8.33 -9.36 22.03
C ILE A 11 -7.58 -8.39 21.12
N ASN A 12 -7.40 -7.13 21.55
CA ASN A 12 -6.62 -6.15 20.80
C ASN A 12 -5.17 -6.60 20.61
N GLY A 13 -4.49 -7.07 21.66
CA GLY A 13 -3.12 -7.57 21.53
C GLY A 13 -3.01 -8.70 20.49
N ILE A 14 -3.94 -9.66 20.53
CA ILE A 14 -3.94 -10.75 19.54
C ILE A 14 -4.19 -10.22 18.11
N LEU A 15 -5.16 -9.32 17.94
CA LEU A 15 -5.52 -8.78 16.63
C LEU A 15 -4.41 -7.94 16.01
N TRP A 16 -3.91 -6.95 16.75
CA TRP A 16 -2.93 -5.98 16.27
C TRP A 16 -1.53 -6.60 16.12
N ASP A 17 -1.08 -7.36 17.13
CA ASP A 17 0.31 -7.83 17.17
C ASP A 17 0.53 -9.11 16.36
N TYR A 18 -0.53 -9.91 16.12
CA TYR A 18 -0.40 -11.20 15.45
C TYR A 18 -1.29 -11.30 14.21
N VAL A 19 -2.62 -11.24 14.38
CA VAL A 19 -3.55 -11.58 13.28
C VAL A 19 -3.40 -10.66 12.08
N LEU A 20 -3.33 -9.34 12.30
CA LEU A 20 -3.21 -8.37 11.22
C LEU A 20 -1.87 -8.50 10.49
N ILE A 21 -0.77 -8.67 11.23
CA ILE A 21 0.58 -8.79 10.64
C ILE A 21 0.67 -10.04 9.77
N PHE A 22 0.36 -11.22 10.33
CA PHE A 22 0.41 -12.47 9.59
C PHE A 22 -0.62 -12.54 8.46
N GLY A 23 -1.81 -11.96 8.68
CA GLY A 23 -2.86 -11.88 7.67
C GLY A 23 -2.43 -11.04 6.46
N LEU A 24 -1.94 -9.83 6.67
CA LEU A 24 -1.50 -8.95 5.57
C LEU A 24 -0.31 -9.55 4.82
N VAL A 25 0.71 -10.02 5.54
CA VAL A 25 1.90 -10.62 4.93
C VAL A 25 1.54 -11.90 4.19
N GLY A 26 0.73 -12.77 4.80
CA GLY A 26 0.29 -14.03 4.21
C GLY A 26 -0.52 -13.83 2.93
N ILE A 27 -1.49 -12.90 2.94
CA ILE A 27 -2.26 -12.55 1.74
C ILE A 27 -1.36 -11.95 0.67
N GLY A 28 -0.44 -11.05 1.04
CA GLY A 28 0.53 -10.45 0.12
C GLY A 28 1.41 -11.50 -0.56
N LEU A 29 1.92 -12.47 0.20
CA LEU A 29 2.71 -13.59 -0.32
C LEU A 29 1.87 -14.51 -1.20
N TYR A 30 0.65 -14.86 -0.77
CA TYR A 30 -0.26 -15.68 -1.56
C TYR A 30 -0.56 -15.04 -2.92
N LEU A 31 -0.91 -13.75 -2.95
CA LEU A 31 -1.15 -13.02 -4.19
C LEU A 31 0.12 -12.91 -5.04
N THR A 32 1.28 -12.72 -4.42
CA THR A 32 2.58 -12.68 -5.10
C THR A 32 2.85 -14.00 -5.83
N LEU A 33 2.71 -15.14 -5.15
CA LEU A 33 2.96 -16.45 -5.74
C LEU A 33 1.91 -16.79 -6.80
N ARG A 34 0.62 -16.54 -6.52
CA ARG A 34 -0.50 -16.82 -7.43
C ARG A 34 -0.42 -16.00 -8.72
N LEU A 35 -0.01 -14.73 -8.63
CA LEU A 35 0.17 -13.85 -9.80
C LEU A 35 1.56 -14.01 -10.44
N GLY A 36 2.41 -14.90 -9.90
CA GLY A 36 3.73 -15.21 -10.42
C GLY A 36 4.70 -14.03 -10.36
N PHE A 37 4.81 -13.36 -9.20
CA PHE A 37 5.68 -12.20 -8.96
C PHE A 37 5.40 -11.04 -9.90
N ILE A 38 4.11 -10.71 -10.08
CA ILE A 38 3.67 -9.67 -11.01
C ILE A 38 4.29 -8.30 -10.68
N GLN A 39 4.51 -7.99 -9.40
CA GLN A 39 5.15 -6.74 -9.00
C GLN A 39 6.54 -6.58 -9.62
N VAL A 40 7.33 -7.66 -9.74
CA VAL A 40 8.65 -7.60 -10.38
C VAL A 40 8.52 -7.62 -11.90
N LYS A 41 7.70 -8.53 -12.45
CA LYS A 41 7.53 -8.69 -13.90
C LYS A 41 6.94 -7.45 -14.59
N ARG A 42 6.06 -6.71 -13.91
CA ARG A 42 5.33 -5.57 -14.48
C ARG A 42 5.88 -4.22 -14.04
N PHE A 43 6.84 -4.15 -13.11
CA PHE A 43 7.38 -2.88 -12.63
C PHE A 43 7.89 -1.98 -13.76
N GLY A 44 8.79 -2.48 -14.60
CA GLY A 44 9.38 -1.72 -15.71
C GLY A 44 8.35 -1.21 -16.73
N PRO A 45 7.49 -2.10 -17.29
CA PRO A 45 6.43 -1.67 -18.21
C PRO A 45 5.46 -0.66 -17.58
N SER A 46 5.10 -0.82 -16.31
CA SER A 46 4.21 0.11 -15.61
C SER A 46 4.86 1.47 -15.37
N ALA A 47 6.12 1.50 -14.92
CA ALA A 47 6.87 2.74 -14.76
C ALA A 47 6.99 3.50 -16.09
N LYS A 48 7.34 2.80 -17.18
CA LYS A 48 7.43 3.40 -18.51
C LYS A 48 6.09 4.00 -18.97
N ARG A 49 4.95 3.39 -18.64
CA ARG A 49 3.62 3.94 -18.97
C ARG A 49 3.28 5.18 -18.16
N VAL A 50 3.50 5.14 -16.85
CA VAL A 50 3.20 6.27 -15.96
C VAL A 50 4.07 7.48 -16.31
N PHE A 51 5.39 7.30 -16.40
CA PHE A 51 6.33 8.39 -16.70
C PHE A 51 6.33 8.77 -18.20
N GLY A 52 6.05 7.81 -19.09
CA GLY A 52 5.91 8.08 -20.52
C GLY A 52 4.70 8.96 -20.87
N GLY A 53 3.59 8.82 -20.13
CA GLY A 53 2.42 9.68 -20.27
C GLY A 53 2.66 11.13 -19.84
N VAL A 54 3.57 11.35 -18.88
CA VAL A 54 4.02 12.71 -18.47
C VAL A 54 4.77 13.40 -19.60
N LEU A 55 5.69 12.68 -20.24
CA LEU A 55 6.52 13.21 -21.34
C LEU A 55 5.70 13.50 -22.61
N LYS A 56 4.65 12.73 -22.86
CA LYS A 56 3.78 12.88 -24.04
C LYS A 56 2.63 13.88 -23.87
N LYS A 57 2.50 14.52 -22.71
CA LYS A 57 1.36 15.40 -22.35
C LYS A 57 0.02 14.77 -22.73
N GLU A 58 -0.15 13.46 -22.48
CA GLU A 58 -1.43 12.80 -22.71
C GLU A 58 -2.44 13.42 -21.75
N LYS A 59 -3.30 14.30 -22.27
CA LYS A 59 -4.34 14.97 -21.48
C LYS A 59 -5.29 13.88 -20.98
N ALA A 60 -5.45 13.81 -19.67
CA ALA A 60 -6.50 12.99 -19.08
C ALA A 60 -7.85 13.39 -19.69
N LYS A 61 -8.74 12.43 -19.90
CA LYS A 61 -10.11 12.72 -20.35
C LYS A 61 -10.75 13.71 -19.38
N GLU A 62 -11.57 14.63 -19.87
CA GLU A 62 -12.27 15.60 -19.02
C GLU A 62 -12.93 14.90 -17.83
N GLY A 63 -12.60 15.35 -16.61
CA GLY A 63 -13.08 14.77 -15.35
C GLY A 63 -12.24 13.61 -14.77
N SER A 64 -11.14 13.19 -15.41
CA SER A 64 -10.26 12.13 -14.91
C SER A 64 -8.85 12.61 -14.58
N MET A 65 -8.21 11.92 -13.65
CA MET A 65 -6.82 12.15 -13.25
C MET A 65 -5.87 11.36 -14.16
N SER A 66 -4.72 11.93 -14.55
CA SER A 66 -3.72 11.20 -15.33
C SER A 66 -3.08 10.07 -14.51
N SER A 67 -2.51 9.05 -15.16
CA SER A 67 -1.85 7.93 -14.46
C SER A 67 -0.71 8.38 -13.54
N PHE A 68 -0.01 9.45 -13.90
CA PHE A 68 1.02 10.05 -13.06
C PHE A 68 0.43 10.81 -11.87
N GLN A 69 -0.62 11.59 -12.10
CA GLN A 69 -1.28 12.30 -11.01
C GLN A 69 -1.88 11.31 -9.99
N ALA A 70 -2.48 10.21 -10.44
CA ALA A 70 -3.02 9.18 -9.57
C ALA A 70 -1.92 8.51 -8.73
N LEU A 71 -0.77 8.23 -9.35
CA LEU A 71 0.40 7.72 -8.64
C LEU A 71 0.96 8.74 -7.63
N ALA A 72 1.07 10.02 -8.02
CA ALA A 72 1.58 11.06 -7.14
C ALA A 72 0.66 11.27 -5.92
N THR A 73 -0.66 11.24 -6.13
CA THR A 73 -1.64 11.36 -5.04
C THR A 73 -1.61 10.16 -4.10
N SER A 74 -1.49 8.92 -4.62
CA SER A 74 -1.39 7.75 -3.74
C SER A 74 -0.09 7.74 -2.94
N ILE A 75 1.03 8.09 -3.55
CA ILE A 75 2.31 8.22 -2.87
C ILE A 75 2.24 9.29 -1.77
N ALA A 76 1.66 10.46 -2.07
CA ALA A 76 1.50 11.52 -1.07
C ALA A 76 0.62 11.09 0.11
N ALA A 77 -0.39 10.25 -0.12
CA ALA A 77 -1.24 9.71 0.94
C ALA A 77 -0.51 8.67 1.83
N GLN A 78 0.48 7.95 1.28
CA GLN A 78 1.24 6.93 2.03
C GLN A 78 2.52 7.47 2.69
N ILE A 79 3.14 8.53 2.14
CA ILE A 79 4.34 9.13 2.74
C ILE A 79 3.90 10.09 3.84
N GLY A 80 4.18 9.71 5.10
CA GLY A 80 3.92 10.53 6.27
C GLY A 80 5.05 10.46 7.27
N THR A 81 4.97 11.32 8.29
CA THR A 81 5.95 11.37 9.39
C THR A 81 6.11 10.01 10.07
N GLY A 82 5.04 9.22 10.18
CA GLY A 82 5.07 7.88 10.76
C GLY A 82 6.03 6.91 10.05
N ASN A 83 6.08 6.93 8.72
CA ASN A 83 7.00 6.07 7.96
C ASN A 83 8.46 6.55 8.05
N VAL A 84 8.69 7.86 8.15
CA VAL A 84 10.05 8.43 8.25
C VAL A 84 10.62 8.26 9.66
N ALA A 85 9.85 8.61 10.69
CA ALA A 85 10.26 8.45 12.07
C ALA A 85 10.37 6.97 12.46
N GLY A 86 9.43 6.13 12.02
CA GLY A 86 9.43 4.71 12.32
C GLY A 86 10.62 3.94 11.73
N VAL A 87 11.23 4.40 10.63
CA VAL A 87 12.46 3.81 10.08
C VAL A 87 13.72 4.35 10.79
N ALA A 88 13.64 5.53 11.38
CA ALA A 88 14.75 6.17 12.09
C ALA A 88 14.87 5.76 13.57
N THR A 89 13.91 4.96 14.09
CA THR A 89 13.88 4.45 15.47
C THR A 89 14.13 2.96 15.46
#